data_AF-A0A811RG90-F1
#
_entry.id   AF-A0A811RG90-F1
#
_cell.length_a   1.000
_cell.length_b   1.000
_cell.length_c   1.000
_cell.angle_alpha   90.00
_cell.angle_beta   90.00
_cell.angle_gamma   90.00
#
_symmetry.space_group_name_H-M   'P 1'
#
loop_
_entity.id
_entity.type
_entity.pdbx_description
1 polymer ?
#
loop_
_entity_poly.entity_id
_entity_poly.type
_entity_poly.pdbx_seq_one_letter_code
_entity_poly.pdbx_strand_id
1 'polypeptide(L)' 'MAAHARSTALRHLLLLTTLIIMAMAGTTSAQLSTGFYSTSCPGLYSAVKPVVRSAIANEKRVGASIVRTP' A
#
# COMPACT_ATOMS: atom_id res chain seq x y z
N MET A 1 2.14 -43.29 -23.34
CA MET A 1 1.63 -42.16 -24.14
C MET A 1 0.72 -41.23 -23.33
N ALA A 2 -0.29 -41.73 -22.59
CA ALA A 2 -1.20 -40.88 -21.80
C ALA A 2 -0.54 -40.06 -20.66
N ALA A 3 0.49 -40.57 -19.99
CA ALA A 3 1.19 -39.84 -18.91
C ALA A 3 1.99 -38.63 -19.42
N HIS A 4 2.59 -38.74 -20.61
CA HIS A 4 3.33 -37.65 -21.26
C HIS A 4 2.37 -36.55 -21.76
N ALA A 5 1.19 -36.94 -22.26
CA ALA A 5 0.11 -36.03 -22.62
C ALA A 5 -0.50 -35.29 -21.40
N ARG A 6 -0.60 -35.95 -20.23
CA ARG A 6 -1.07 -35.34 -18.98
C ARG A 6 -0.06 -34.34 -18.40
N SER A 7 1.23 -34.65 -18.47
CA SER A 7 2.30 -33.75 -18.01
C SER A 7 2.39 -32.48 -18.88
N THR A 8 2.24 -32.63 -20.20
CA THR A 8 2.22 -31.49 -21.14
C THR A 8 0.96 -30.63 -20.96
N ALA A 9 -0.22 -31.23 -20.79
CA ALA A 9 -1.46 -30.48 -20.50
C ALA A 9 -1.37 -29.68 -19.18
N LEU A 10 -0.80 -30.25 -18.11
CA LEU A 10 -0.60 -29.55 -16.85
C LEU A 10 0.36 -28.34 -17.00
N ARG A 11 1.43 -28.50 -17.77
CA ARG A 11 2.37 -27.41 -18.09
C ARG A 11 1.68 -26.30 -18.88
N HIS A 12 0.87 -26.63 -19.88
CA HIS A 12 0.11 -25.63 -20.64
C HIS A 12 -0.91 -24.91 -19.76
N LEU A 13 -1.61 -25.62 -18.89
CA LEU A 13 -2.54 -25.00 -17.94
C LEU A 13 -1.80 -24.03 -17.01
N LEU A 14 -0.65 -24.42 -16.46
CA LEU A 14 0.17 -23.58 -15.59
C LEU A 14 0.69 -22.32 -16.32
N LEU A 15 1.09 -22.44 -17.59
CA LEU A 15 1.55 -21.30 -18.40
C LEU A 15 0.40 -20.34 -18.74
N LEU A 16 -0.79 -20.89 -19.02
CA LEU A 16 -1.98 -20.07 -19.28
C LEU A 16 -2.42 -19.32 -18.03
N THR A 17 -2.42 -19.96 -16.86
CA THR A 17 -2.79 -19.29 -15.61
C THR A 17 -1.80 -18.20 -15.23
N THR A 18 -0.48 -18.42 -15.37
CA THR A 18 0.52 -17.37 -15.08
C THR A 18 0.41 -16.19 -16.04
N LEU A 19 0.15 -16.45 -17.33
CA LEU A 19 -0.07 -15.40 -18.32
C LEU A 19 -1.32 -14.56 -18.01
N ILE A 20 -2.42 -15.20 -17.62
CA ILE A 20 -3.65 -14.52 -17.21
C ILE A 20 -3.42 -13.67 -15.96
N ILE A 21 -2.72 -14.18 -14.95
CA ILE A 21 -2.39 -13.42 -13.74
C ILE A 21 -1.56 -12.18 -14.07
N MET A 22 -0.55 -12.32 -14.95
CA MET A 22 0.29 -11.18 -15.37
C MET A 22 -0.51 -10.15 -16.19
N ALA A 23 -1.45 -10.59 -17.03
CA ALA A 23 -2.31 -9.70 -17.80
C ALA A 23 -3.30 -8.92 -16.91
N MET A 24 -3.71 -9.51 -15.79
CA MET A 24 -4.58 -8.87 -14.80
C MET A 24 -3.82 -8.06 -13.75
N ALA A 25 -2.49 -8.17 -13.70
CA ALA A 25 -1.65 -7.43 -12.77
C ALA A 25 -1.60 -5.96 -13.19
N GLY A 26 -2.48 -5.14 -12.61
CA GLY A 26 -2.45 -3.69 -12.78
C GLY A 26 -1.26 -3.07 -12.04
N THR A 27 -0.60 -2.10 -12.66
CA THR A 27 0.36 -1.25 -11.95
C THR A 27 -0.39 -0.19 -11.17
N THR A 28 -0.25 -0.16 -9.85
CA THR A 28 -0.75 0.97 -9.05
C THR A 28 0.30 2.07 -9.00
N SER A 29 -0.03 3.27 -9.48
CA SER A 29 0.79 4.45 -9.29
C SER A 29 0.42 5.11 -7.95
N ALA A 30 0.78 4.45 -6.85
CA ALA A 30 0.63 4.99 -5.50
C ALA A 30 1.83 5.90 -5.16
N GLN A 31 1.97 7.00 -5.88
CA GLN A 31 3.01 8.00 -5.59
C GLN A 31 2.55 8.86 -4.42
N LEU A 32 3.24 8.75 -3.29
CA LEU A 32 3.05 9.67 -2.18
C LEU A 32 3.59 11.04 -2.59
N SER A 33 2.74 12.06 -2.49
CA SER A 33 3.15 13.45 -2.67
C SER A 33 3.10 14.17 -1.33
N THR A 34 4.19 14.83 -0.97
CA THR A 34 4.29 15.65 0.24
C THR A 34 3.31 16.82 0.24
N GLY A 35 2.80 17.21 -0.93
CA GLY A 35 1.82 18.29 -1.11
C GLY A 35 0.38 17.81 -1.36
N PHE A 36 0.10 16.51 -1.33
CA PHE A 36 -1.24 15.97 -1.67
C PHE A 36 -2.36 16.67 -0.88
N TYR A 37 -2.18 16.77 0.45
CA TYR A 37 -3.19 17.38 1.32
C TYR A 37 -3.27 18.90 1.21
N SER A 38 -2.24 19.58 0.68
CA SER A 38 -2.31 21.03 0.44
C SER A 38 -3.43 21.40 -0.55
N THR A 39 -3.77 20.49 -1.46
CA THR A 39 -4.86 20.68 -2.42
C THR A 39 -6.13 19.97 -1.98
N SER A 40 -6.04 18.70 -1.56
CA SER A 40 -7.22 17.87 -1.24
C SER A 40 -7.88 18.22 0.10
N CYS A 41 -7.13 18.79 1.05
CA CYS A 41 -7.64 19.20 2.35
C CYS A 41 -6.91 20.45 2.86
N PRO A 42 -7.22 21.63 2.30
CA PRO A 42 -6.64 22.89 2.74
C PRO A 42 -6.97 23.12 4.23
N GLY A 43 -5.94 23.21 5.07
CA GLY A 43 -6.10 23.38 6.53
C GLY A 43 -5.96 22.11 7.37
N LEU A 44 -5.61 20.96 6.77
CA LEU A 44 -5.32 19.73 7.52
C LEU A 44 -4.35 19.97 8.69
N TYR A 45 -3.26 20.70 8.44
CA TYR A 45 -2.26 20.99 9.47
C TYR A 45 -2.83 21.77 10.65
N SER A 46 -3.65 22.81 10.38
CA SER A 46 -4.29 23.60 11.44
C SER A 46 -5.29 22.78 12.25
N ALA A 47 -5.97 21.80 11.63
CA ALA A 47 -6.91 20.93 12.33
C ALA A 47 -6.20 19.88 13.22
N VAL A 48 -5.14 19.25 12.71
CA VAL A 48 -4.47 18.14 13.40
C VAL A 48 -3.50 18.62 14.50
N LYS A 49 -2.81 19.75 14.27
CA LYS A 49 -1.81 20.28 15.20
C LYS A 49 -2.29 20.45 16.65
N PRO A 50 -3.44 21.08 16.96
CA PRO A 50 -3.88 21.25 18.34
C PRO A 50 -4.21 19.92 19.03
N VAL A 51 -4.77 18.96 18.30
CA VAL A 51 -5.09 17.62 18.81
C VAL A 51 -3.81 16.87 19.18
N VAL A 52 -2.81 16.86 18.29
CA VAL A 52 -1.51 16.23 18.56
C VAL A 52 -0.81 16.91 19.74
N ARG A 53 -0.87 18.24 19.84
CA ARG A 53 -0.29 18.98 20.98
C ARG A 53 -0.97 18.60 22.31
N SER A 54 -2.30 18.50 22.31
CA SER A 54 -3.06 18.05 23.48
C SER A 54 -2.68 16.62 23.87
N ALA A 55 -2.60 15.69 22.91
CA ALA A 55 -2.20 14.31 23.17
C ALA A 55 -0.79 14.21 23.79
N ILE A 56 0.18 14.99 23.28
CA ILE A 56 1.53 15.04 23.83
C ILE A 56 1.57 15.66 25.24
N ALA A 57 0.74 16.67 25.49
CA ALA A 57 0.65 17.30 26.82
C ALA A 57 0.09 16.33 27.86
N ASN A 58 -0.89 15.50 27.48
CA ASN A 58 -1.43 14.44 28.32
C ASN A 58 -0.41 13.31 28.53
N GLU A 59 0.22 12.83 27.45
CA GLU A 59 1.20 11.75 27.51
C GLU A 59 2.44 12.07 26.65
N LYS A 60 3.51 12.54 27.30
CA LYS A 60 4.75 12.93 26.62
C LYS A 60 5.35 11.83 25.74
N ARG A 61 5.15 10.55 26.10
CA ARG A 61 5.64 9.38 25.35
C ARG A 61 4.99 9.25 23.96
N VAL A 62 3.79 9.78 23.75
CA VAL A 62 3.11 9.78 22.44
C VAL A 62 3.93 10.54 21.40
N GLY A 63 4.49 11.69 21.75
CA GLY A 63 5.36 12.45 20.84
C GLY A 63 6.62 11.67 20.45
N ALA A 64 7.21 10.96 21.41
CA ALA A 64 8.37 10.11 21.15
C ALA A 64 8.04 8.86 20.34
N SER A 65 6.79 8.37 20.39
CA SER A 65 6.30 7.28 19.53
C SER A 65 6.15 7.76 18.09
N ILE A 66 5.58 8.94 17.89
CA ILE A 66 5.35 9.52 16.55
C ILE A 66 6.67 9.75 15.80
N VAL A 67 7.72 10.21 16.48
CA VAL A 67 9.03 10.47 15.85
C VAL A 67 9.77 9.18 15.48
N ARG A 68 9.44 8.05 16.14
CA ARG A 68 10.14 6.77 15.93
C ARG A 68 9.50 5.88 14.87
N THR A 69 8.26 6.15 14.45
CA THR A 69 7.63 5.41 13.35
C THR A 69 8.09 6.00 12.02
N PRO A 70 8.87 5.27 11.20
CA PRO A 70 9.25 5.69 9.86
C PRO A 70 8.06 5.72 8.89
#